data_AF-A0A7C5E209-F1
#
_entry.id   AF-A0A7C5E209-F1
#
_cell.length_a   1.000
_cell.length_b   1.000
_cell.length_c   1.000
_cell.angle_alpha   90.00
_cell.angle_beta   90.00
_cell.angle_gamma   90.00
#
_symmetry.space_group_name_H-M   'P 1'
#
loop_
_entity.id
_entity.type
_entity.pdbx_description
1 polymer ?
#
loop_
_entity_poly.entity_id
_entity_poly.type
_entity_poly.pdbx_seq_one_letter_code
_entity_poly.pdbx_strand_id
1 'polypeptide(L)'
;MFHKRSFTIISLVVILLLMAACGGAATPAPEQPAATEAPAEQPAATEEAAPTEAPATEEAAATEEAPAATEEAAAEPAEGGAHTIGFVPPALTSPFHVAMVDGATARSEELGWTIDVQAPASEGDF
;
A
#
# COMPACT_ATOMS: atom_id res chain seq x y z
N MET A 1 -39.66 -8.23 16.41
CA MET A 1 -40.13 -8.29 14.99
C MET A 1 -40.18 -6.92 14.30
N PHE A 2 -40.48 -5.82 15.01
CA PHE A 2 -40.53 -4.47 14.41
C PHE A 2 -39.19 -3.94 13.91
N HIS A 3 -38.06 -4.25 14.58
CA HIS A 3 -36.73 -3.82 14.13
C HIS A 3 -36.32 -4.42 12.77
N LYS A 4 -36.68 -5.68 12.51
CA LYS A 4 -36.34 -6.37 11.25
C LYS A 4 -37.16 -5.85 10.08
N ARG A 5 -38.45 -5.53 10.30
CA ARG A 5 -39.33 -4.88 9.32
C ARG A 5 -38.98 -3.41 9.10
N SER A 6 -38.64 -2.69 10.17
CA SER A 6 -38.20 -1.30 10.11
C SER A 6 -36.87 -1.18 9.33
N PHE A 7 -35.91 -2.08 9.58
CA PHE A 7 -34.64 -2.11 8.85
C PHE A 7 -34.81 -2.37 7.35
N THR A 8 -35.71 -3.28 6.97
CA THR A 8 -36.05 -3.51 5.55
C THR A 8 -36.72 -2.29 4.90
N ILE A 9 -37.62 -1.61 5.60
CA ILE A 9 -38.29 -0.40 5.07
C ILE A 9 -37.28 0.75 4.93
N ILE A 10 -36.41 0.96 5.92
CA ILE A 10 -35.36 2.00 5.87
C ILE A 10 -34.37 1.73 4.73
N SER A 11 -33.93 0.49 4.56
CA SER A 11 -33.04 0.10 3.44
C SER A 11 -33.68 0.38 2.08
N LEU A 12 -34.96 0.07 1.91
CA LEU A 12 -35.69 0.30 0.66
C LEU A 12 -35.86 1.80 0.35
N VAL A 13 -36.12 2.62 1.37
CA VAL A 13 -36.22 4.09 1.22
C VAL A 13 -34.88 4.72 0.83
N VAL A 14 -33.76 4.26 1.41
CA VAL A 14 -32.42 4.73 1.06
C VAL A 14 -32.06 4.40 -0.39
N ILE A 15 -32.42 3.20 -0.87
CA ILE A 15 -32.18 2.79 -2.28
C ILE A 15 -32.97 3.67 -3.27
N LEU A 16 -34.22 4.02 -2.94
CA LEU A 16 -35.04 4.93 -3.75
C LEU A 16 -34.45 6.35 -3.82
N LEU A 17 -33.91 6.87 -2.72
CA LEU A 17 -33.25 8.17 -2.66
C LEU A 17 -31.96 8.22 -3.51
N LEU A 18 -31.18 7.14 -3.52
CA LEU A 18 -29.96 7.04 -4.31
C LEU A 18 -30.22 7.08 -5.84
N MET A 19 -31.32 6.49 -6.30
CA MET A 19 -31.70 6.53 -7.72
C MET A 19 -32.15 7.92 -8.19
N ALA A 20 -32.71 8.75 -7.30
CA ALA A 20 -33.08 10.13 -7.62
C ALA A 20 -31.86 11.08 -7.70
N ALA A 21 -30.75 10.74 -7.05
CA ALA A 21 -29.56 11.59 -6.96
C ALA A 21 -28.62 11.47 -8.18
N CYS A 22 -28.76 10.43 -9.02
CA CYS A 22 -27.92 10.24 -10.21
C CYS A 22 -28.55 10.82 -11.49
N GLY A 23 -29.71 11.46 -11.40
CA GLY A 23 -30.57 11.81 -12.55
C GLY A 23 -30.54 13.26 -13.03
N GLY A 24 -29.55 14.09 -12.68
CA GLY A 24 -29.57 15.48 -13.15
C GLY A 24 -28.34 16.32 -12.84
N ALA A 25 -27.40 16.35 -13.79
CA ALA A 25 -26.69 17.56 -14.20
C ALA A 25 -25.92 17.28 -15.50
N ALA A 26 -26.29 17.97 -16.58
CA ALA A 26 -25.47 18.06 -17.78
C ALA A 26 -24.28 18.98 -17.45
N THR A 27 -23.10 18.38 -17.31
CA THR A 27 -21.83 19.11 -17.13
C THR A 27 -21.41 19.72 -18.47
N PRO A 28 -21.22 21.06 -18.57
CA PRO A 28 -20.61 21.67 -19.75
C PRO A 28 -19.13 21.31 -19.87
N ALA A 29 -18.68 21.19 -21.12
CA ALA A 29 -17.36 20.75 -21.53
C ALA A 29 -16.20 21.57 -20.92
N PRO A 30 -15.03 20.94 -20.66
CA PRO A 30 -13.86 21.63 -20.15
C PRO A 30 -13.21 22.50 -21.24
N GLU A 31 -12.96 23.77 -20.93
CA GLU A 31 -12.05 24.62 -21.70
C GLU A 31 -10.60 24.21 -21.43
N GLN A 32 -9.87 23.98 -22.51
CA GLN A 32 -8.48 23.58 -22.58
C GLN A 32 -7.58 24.82 -22.59
N PRO A 33 -6.67 25.01 -21.60
CA PRO A 33 -5.61 25.99 -21.72
C PRO A 33 -4.44 25.44 -22.54
N ALA A 34 -3.88 26.34 -23.34
CA ALA A 34 -2.89 26.13 -24.38
C ALA A 34 -1.58 25.51 -23.91
N ALA A 35 -0.92 24.83 -24.86
CA ALA A 35 0.42 24.31 -24.78
C ALA A 35 1.44 25.40 -24.39
N THR A 36 2.17 25.15 -23.31
CA THR A 36 3.38 25.89 -22.95
C THR A 36 4.57 25.23 -23.62
N GLU A 37 5.35 26.04 -24.33
CA GLU A 37 6.53 25.69 -25.09
C GLU A 37 7.64 25.11 -24.21
N ALA A 38 8.32 24.10 -24.75
CA ALA A 38 9.57 23.55 -24.22
C ALA A 38 10.75 24.47 -24.57
N PRO A 39 11.66 24.72 -23.61
CA PRO A 39 13.03 25.07 -23.97
C PRO A 39 14.03 23.94 -23.66
N ALA A 40 14.65 23.50 -24.75
CA ALA A 40 16.08 23.26 -24.96
C ALA A 40 16.83 22.21 -24.11
N GLU A 41 17.31 21.21 -24.86
CA GLU A 41 18.46 20.35 -24.63
C GLU A 41 19.70 21.09 -24.08
N GLN A 42 20.38 20.47 -23.10
CA GLN A 42 21.84 20.46 -23.00
C GLN A 42 22.28 19.24 -22.17
N PRO A 43 23.52 18.73 -22.36
CA PRO A 43 23.76 17.47 -23.02
C PRO A 43 24.15 16.34 -22.06
N ALA A 44 24.03 15.12 -22.56
CA ALA A 44 24.62 13.91 -22.00
C ALA A 44 26.13 14.08 -21.78
N ALA A 45 26.57 13.80 -20.56
CA ALA A 45 27.98 13.56 -20.25
C ALA A 45 28.13 12.07 -19.86
N THR A 46 28.61 11.32 -20.85
CA THR A 46 29.61 10.26 -20.72
C THR A 46 29.29 9.06 -19.83
N GLU A 47 28.85 7.99 -20.50
CA GLU A 47 29.29 6.63 -20.19
C GLU A 47 30.82 6.55 -20.19
N GLU A 48 31.40 6.03 -19.13
CA GLU A 48 32.62 5.23 -19.23
C GLU A 48 32.34 3.88 -18.56
N ALA A 49 32.13 2.87 -19.40
CA ALA A 49 32.01 1.49 -19.00
C ALA A 49 33.40 0.90 -18.74
N ALA A 50 33.64 0.47 -17.49
CA ALA A 50 34.22 -0.80 -17.01
C ALA A 50 35.58 -1.31 -17.57
N PRO A 51 36.19 -2.39 -17.04
CA PRO A 51 36.07 -3.08 -15.73
C PRO A 51 37.45 -3.26 -15.04
N THR A 52 37.50 -3.65 -13.76
CA THR A 52 38.57 -4.55 -13.27
C THR A 52 38.05 -5.41 -12.13
N GLU A 53 38.10 -6.71 -12.37
CA GLU A 53 37.80 -7.78 -11.42
C GLU A 53 38.85 -7.86 -10.31
N ALA A 54 38.38 -8.13 -9.10
CA ALA A 54 39.05 -9.07 -8.19
C ALA A 54 37.97 -9.69 -7.28
N PRO A 55 37.79 -11.02 -7.29
CA PRO A 55 36.95 -11.66 -6.28
C PRO A 55 37.71 -11.64 -4.95
N ALA A 56 37.30 -10.75 -4.04
CA ALA A 56 37.62 -10.93 -2.63
C ALA A 56 36.70 -12.02 -2.08
N THR A 57 37.21 -13.26 -2.09
CA THR A 57 36.74 -14.30 -1.18
C THR A 57 37.05 -13.84 0.24
N GLU A 58 36.08 -13.23 0.91
CA GLU A 58 36.08 -13.08 2.35
C GLU A 58 34.95 -13.91 2.92
N GLU A 59 35.34 -15.09 3.38
CA GLU A 59 34.60 -15.92 4.32
C GLU A 59 34.47 -15.13 5.63
N ALA A 60 33.43 -14.32 5.73
CA ALA A 60 32.95 -13.79 7.00
C ALA A 60 31.77 -14.66 7.44
N ALA A 61 32.08 -15.59 8.34
CA ALA A 61 31.08 -16.26 9.16
C ALA A 61 30.28 -15.20 9.93
N ALA A 62 29.11 -14.83 9.42
CA ALA A 62 28.10 -14.11 10.18
C ALA A 62 27.26 -15.13 10.97
N THR A 63 27.87 -15.70 12.00
CA THR A 63 27.14 -16.19 13.16
C THR A 63 27.21 -15.09 14.19
N GLU A 64 26.23 -14.17 14.20
CA GLU A 64 25.87 -13.49 15.44
C GLU A 64 24.43 -12.99 15.35
N GLU A 65 23.60 -13.66 16.14
CA GLU A 65 22.50 -13.09 16.92
C GLU A 65 21.56 -12.13 16.17
N ALA A 66 20.39 -12.68 15.84
CA ALA A 66 19.16 -11.90 15.83
C ALA A 66 19.16 -10.94 17.03
N PRO A 67 18.89 -9.63 16.87
CA PRO A 67 18.44 -8.87 18.00
C PRO A 67 17.13 -9.50 18.43
N ALA A 68 17.14 -10.09 19.62
CA ALA A 68 15.95 -10.38 20.37
C ALA A 68 15.17 -9.06 20.54
N ALA A 69 14.28 -8.78 19.61
CA ALA A 69 13.19 -7.84 19.83
C ALA A 69 12.12 -8.57 20.64
N THR A 70 12.49 -8.99 21.85
CA THR A 70 11.54 -9.26 22.92
C THR A 70 11.13 -7.91 23.50
N GLU A 71 10.29 -7.19 22.76
CA GLU A 71 9.25 -6.39 23.38
C GLU A 71 7.93 -6.91 22.81
N GLU A 72 7.52 -8.04 23.38
CA GLU A 72 6.11 -8.39 23.50
C GLU A 72 5.46 -7.32 24.39
N ALA A 73 5.29 -6.12 23.83
CA ALA A 73 4.17 -5.30 24.22
C ALA A 73 2.95 -6.10 23.80
N ALA A 74 2.50 -6.98 24.70
CA ALA A 74 1.17 -7.56 24.67
C ALA A 74 0.20 -6.39 24.73
N ALA A 75 -0.03 -5.76 23.57
CA ALA A 75 -1.15 -4.86 23.40
C ALA A 75 -2.36 -5.76 23.62
N GLU A 76 -3.03 -5.51 24.74
CA GLU A 76 -4.32 -6.11 25.05
C GLU A 76 -5.18 -6.04 23.78
N PRO A 77 -5.89 -7.14 23.42
CA PRO A 77 -6.76 -7.11 22.26
C PRO A 77 -7.68 -5.91 22.43
N ALA A 78 -7.55 -4.92 21.54
CA ALA A 78 -8.41 -3.77 21.56
C ALA A 78 -9.85 -4.29 21.45
N GLU A 79 -10.62 -4.16 22.52
CA GLU A 79 -12.06 -4.42 22.52
C GLU A 79 -12.70 -3.46 21.51
N GLY A 80 -12.83 -3.87 20.25
CA GLY A 80 -13.14 -2.89 19.20
C GLY A 80 -13.34 -3.35 17.76
N GLY A 81 -13.67 -4.62 17.50
CA GLY A 81 -14.23 -5.04 16.19
C GLY A 81 -13.21 -5.38 15.10
N ALA A 82 -13.71 -6.02 14.04
CA ALA A 82 -12.91 -6.41 12.88
C ALA A 82 -12.40 -5.17 12.14
N HIS A 83 -11.11 -4.86 12.29
CA HIS A 83 -10.46 -3.77 11.58
C HIS A 83 -9.92 -4.26 10.22
N THR A 84 -9.87 -3.35 9.26
CA THR A 84 -9.18 -3.56 7.98
C THR A 84 -8.01 -2.59 7.90
N ILE A 85 -6.82 -3.11 7.58
CA ILE A 85 -5.59 -2.34 7.45
C ILE A 85 -5.04 -2.45 6.03
N GLY A 86 -4.42 -1.37 5.55
CA GLY A 86 -3.64 -1.38 4.31
C GLY A 86 -2.15 -1.33 4.64
N PHE A 87 -1.38 -2.23 4.05
CA PHE A 87 0.08 -2.28 4.18
C PHE A 87 0.71 -2.08 2.80
N VAL A 88 1.38 -0.95 2.61
CA VAL A 88 1.90 -0.52 1.30
C VAL A 88 3.43 -0.37 1.36
N PRO A 89 4.19 -1.46 1.16
CA PRO A 89 5.64 -1.36 1.04
C PRO A 89 6.02 -0.77 -0.34
N PRO A 90 7.17 -0.09 -0.44
CA PRO A 90 7.64 0.46 -1.72
C PRO A 90 8.04 -0.63 -2.73
N ALA A 91 8.33 -1.84 -2.26
CA ALA A 91 8.79 -2.98 -3.05
C ALA A 91 8.49 -4.29 -2.31
N LEU A 92 8.36 -5.39 -3.05
CA LEU A 92 8.29 -6.77 -2.55
C LEU A 92 9.47 -7.62 -3.04
N THR A 93 10.36 -7.10 -3.88
CA THR A 93 11.60 -7.81 -4.26
C THR A 93 12.68 -7.75 -3.18
N SER A 94 12.61 -6.78 -2.28
CA SER A 94 13.56 -6.65 -1.17
C SER A 94 13.14 -7.54 0.02
N PRO A 95 14.03 -8.41 0.54
CA PRO A 95 13.76 -9.24 1.70
C PRO A 95 13.34 -8.44 2.94
N PHE A 96 13.82 -7.19 3.06
CA PHE A 96 13.43 -6.30 4.15
C PHE A 96 11.94 -5.98 4.14
N HIS A 97 11.40 -5.63 2.97
CA HIS A 97 9.98 -5.32 2.85
C HIS A 97 9.09 -6.56 3.01
N VAL A 98 9.56 -7.72 2.52
CA VAL A 98 8.89 -9.01 2.77
C VAL A 98 8.81 -9.30 4.27
N ALA A 99 9.91 -9.17 5.00
CA ALA A 99 9.92 -9.39 6.45
C ALA A 99 8.95 -8.45 7.20
N MET A 100 8.81 -7.21 6.73
CA MET A 100 7.81 -6.29 7.30
C MET A 100 6.37 -6.69 6.97
N VAL A 101 6.09 -7.16 5.75
CA VAL A 101 4.77 -7.72 5.38
C VAL A 101 4.45 -8.92 6.27
N ASP A 102 5.40 -9.82 6.47
CA ASP A 102 5.23 -11.02 7.27
C ASP A 102 4.88 -10.67 8.73
N GLY A 103 5.62 -9.74 9.33
CA GLY A 103 5.35 -9.28 10.69
C GLY A 103 3.99 -8.58 10.83
N ALA A 104 3.63 -7.73 9.86
CA ALA A 104 2.33 -7.04 9.84
C ALA A 104 1.17 -8.03 9.67
N THR A 105 1.34 -9.05 8.84
CA THR A 105 0.34 -10.11 8.62
C THR A 105 0.16 -10.94 9.87
N ALA A 106 1.25 -11.43 10.48
CA ALA A 106 1.21 -12.21 11.71
C ALA A 106 0.49 -11.45 12.84
N ARG A 107 0.81 -10.17 13.02
CA ARG A 107 0.14 -9.36 14.05
C ARG A 107 -1.33 -9.11 13.75
N SER A 108 -1.70 -8.97 12.47
CA SER A 108 -3.09 -8.82 12.07
C SER A 108 -3.90 -10.08 12.36
N GLU A 109 -3.33 -11.26 12.13
CA GLU A 109 -3.96 -12.54 12.45
C GLU A 109 -4.20 -12.70 13.96
N GLU A 110 -3.21 -12.38 14.78
CA GLU A 110 -3.34 -12.40 16.25
C GLU A 110 -4.47 -11.49 16.75
N LEU A 111 -4.67 -10.35 16.09
CA LEU A 111 -5.69 -9.36 16.42
C LEU A 111 -7.05 -9.63 15.77
N GLY A 112 -7.15 -10.62 14.87
CA GLY A 112 -8.36 -10.88 14.09
C GLY A 112 -8.70 -9.76 13.08
N TRP A 113 -7.68 -9.07 12.58
CA TRP A 113 -7.83 -7.98 11.60
C TRP A 113 -7.64 -8.50 10.17
N THR A 114 -8.28 -7.83 9.22
CA THR A 114 -8.05 -8.06 7.78
C THR A 114 -6.93 -7.14 7.30
N ILE A 115 -5.97 -7.68 6.56
CA ILE A 115 -4.86 -6.91 5.95
C ILE A 115 -4.94 -6.97 4.42
N ASP A 116 -4.79 -5.82 3.77
CA ASP A 116 -4.58 -5.69 2.33
C ASP A 116 -3.14 -5.24 2.07
N VAL A 117 -2.36 -6.08 1.38
CA VAL A 117 -0.97 -5.79 1.04
C VAL A 117 -0.91 -5.36 -0.42
N GLN A 118 -0.48 -4.14 -0.66
CA GLN A 118 -0.38 -3.57 -2.01
C GLN A 118 1.03 -3.05 -2.24
N ALA A 119 1.66 -3.45 -3.33
CA ALA A 119 2.93 -2.89 -3.76
C ALA A 119 2.78 -2.31 -5.17
N PRO A 120 3.67 -1.38 -5.59
CA PRO A 120 3.69 -0.89 -6.95
C PRO A 120 3.78 -2.05 -7.96
N ALA A 121 3.04 -1.95 -9.07
CA ALA A 121 3.06 -2.97 -10.12
C ALA A 121 4.44 -3.12 -10.80
N SER A 122 5.29 -2.11 -10.67
CA SER A 122 6.68 -2.12 -11.11
C SER A 122 7.51 -1.42 -10.04
N GLU A 123 8.59 -2.07 -9.63
CA GLU A 123 9.60 -1.52 -8.74
C GLU A 123 10.67 -0.91 -9.64
N GLY A 124 10.85 0.40 -9.59
CA GLY A 124 11.84 1.10 -10.41
C GLY A 124 13.22 1.09 -9.73
N ASP A 125 14.27 0.86 -10.52
CA ASP A 125 15.65 1.21 -10.13
C ASP A 125 15.80 2.74 -10.23
N PHE A 126 15.60 3.48 -9.14
CA PHE A 126 15.95 4.90 -9.05
C PHE A 126 16.84 5.14 -7.83
#